data_AF-A0A935S143-F1
#
_entry.id   AF-A0A935S143-F1
#
_cell.length_a   1.000
_cell.length_b   1.000
_cell.length_c   1.000
_cell.angle_alpha   90.00
_cell.angle_beta   90.00
_cell.angle_gamma   90.00
#
_symmetry.space_group_name_H-M   'P 1'
#
loop_
_entity.id
_entity.type
_entity.pdbx_description
1 polymer ?
#
loop_
_entity_poly.entity_id
_entity_poly.type
_entity_poly.pdbx_seq_one_letter_code
_entity_poly.pdbx_strand_id
1 'polypeptide(L)'
;MDFLSKTAFYIMYGISILIILFFLVCTFFAGKNSSTPIAEPIIFSIAGVLTGIGLYLGNQMIQNSHNYLNGYLMLGQAWIAVLVFVILSFGIFVPMMW
;
A
#
# COMPACT_ATOMS: atom_id res chain seq x y z
N MET A 1 10.22 22.57 12.49
CA MET A 1 9.28 21.73 11.71
C MET A 1 9.93 20.45 11.21
N ASP A 2 11.23 20.47 10.86
CA ASP A 2 11.97 19.31 10.31
C ASP A 2 11.93 18.03 11.15
N PHE A 3 11.97 18.13 12.49
CA PHE A 3 11.87 16.96 13.36
C PHE A 3 10.52 16.26 13.22
N LEU A 4 9.43 17.04 13.20
CA LEU A 4 8.07 16.51 13.08
C LEU A 4 7.86 15.82 11.73
N SER A 5 8.32 16.43 10.62
CA SER A 5 8.20 15.85 9.28
C SER A 5 9.05 14.59 9.11
N LYS A 6 10.25 14.54 9.72
CA LYS A 6 11.10 13.33 9.72
C LYS A 6 10.43 12.19 10.48
N THR A 7 9.95 12.46 11.68
CA THR A 7 9.26 11.45 12.50
C THR A 7 7.99 10.96 11.80
N ALA A 8 7.18 11.86 11.23
CA ALA A 8 5.99 11.47 10.47
C ALA A 8 6.32 10.59 9.27
N PHE A 9 7.37 10.94 8.50
CA PHE A 9 7.82 10.11 7.38
C PHE A 9 8.23 8.70 7.83
N TYR A 10 9.10 8.57 8.83
CA TYR A 10 9.57 7.25 9.27
C TYR A 10 8.45 6.38 9.85
N ILE A 11 7.50 6.98 10.58
CA ILE A 11 6.32 6.27 11.07
C ILE A 11 5.50 5.74 9.88
N MET A 12 5.18 6.60 8.91
CA MET A 12 4.42 6.18 7.72
C MET A 12 5.17 5.16 6.87
N TYR A 13 6.49 5.31 6.75
CA TYR A 13 7.35 4.38 6.04
C TYR A 13 7.30 3.00 6.69
N GLY A 14 7.45 2.93 8.02
CA GLY A 14 7.36 1.68 8.78
C GLY A 14 5.99 1.02 8.65
N ILE A 15 4.89 1.79 8.79
CA ILE A 15 3.53 1.25 8.63
C ILE A 15 3.31 0.75 7.20
N SER A 16 3.82 1.45 6.19
CA SER A 16 3.68 1.04 4.79
C SER A 16 4.36 -0.31 4.52
N ILE A 17 5.51 -0.58 5.16
CA ILE A 17 6.17 -1.90 5.07
C ILE A 17 5.29 -2.99 5.69
N LEU A 18 4.71 -2.72 6.87
CA LEU A 18 3.80 -3.67 7.52
C LEU A 18 2.57 -3.96 6.65
N ILE A 19 2.01 -2.95 5.99
CA ILE A 19 0.89 -3.09 5.06
C ILE A 19 1.29 -3.96 3.85
N ILE A 20 2.47 -3.77 3.27
CA ILE A 20 2.97 -4.61 2.16
C ILE A 20 3.11 -6.06 2.61
N LEU A 21 3.72 -6.29 3.78
CA LEU A 21 3.87 -7.64 4.34
C LEU A 21 2.50 -8.29 4.58
N PHE A 22 1.55 -7.52 5.11
CA PHE A 22 0.17 -7.98 5.29
C PHE A 22 -0.46 -8.40 3.95
N PHE A 23 -0.39 -7.56 2.91
CA PHE A 23 -0.93 -7.91 1.60
C PHE A 23 -0.25 -9.13 0.98
N LEU A 24 1.06 -9.27 1.13
CA LEU A 24 1.80 -10.44 0.65
C LEU A 24 1.33 -11.73 1.34
N VAL A 25 1.14 -11.66 2.66
CA VAL A 25 0.59 -12.77 3.45
C VAL A 25 -0.84 -13.10 2.99
N CYS A 26 -1.70 -12.10 2.82
CA CYS A 26 -3.07 -12.28 2.31
C CYS A 26 -3.09 -12.92 0.91
N THR A 27 -2.24 -12.46 -0.01
CA THR A 27 -2.09 -13.08 -1.33
C THR A 27 -1.70 -14.55 -1.22
N PHE A 28 -0.75 -14.89 -0.36
CA PHE A 28 -0.29 -16.28 -0.20
C PHE A 28 -1.36 -17.18 0.40
N PHE A 29 -2.10 -16.69 1.40
CA PHE A 29 -3.20 -17.44 2.02
C PHE A 29 -4.38 -17.63 1.05
N ALA A 30 -4.79 -16.58 0.34
CA ALA A 30 -5.87 -16.67 -0.65
C ALA A 30 -5.47 -17.50 -1.87
N GLY A 31 -4.18 -17.54 -2.24
CA GLY A 31 -3.68 -18.43 -3.29
C GLY A 31 -3.68 -19.91 -2.91
N LYS A 32 -3.61 -20.23 -1.61
CA LYS A 32 -3.63 -21.61 -1.10
C LYS A 32 -5.04 -22.15 -0.83
N ASN A 33 -6.00 -21.27 -0.59
CA ASN A 33 -7.36 -21.68 -0.27
C ASN A 33 -8.19 -21.81 -1.55
N SER A 34 -8.72 -23.00 -1.83
CA SER A 34 -9.54 -23.25 -3.02
C SER A 34 -10.90 -22.57 -2.98
N SER A 35 -11.35 -22.15 -1.79
CA SER A 35 -12.65 -21.53 -1.57
C SER A 35 -12.61 -20.00 -1.73
N THR A 36 -11.43 -19.39 -1.85
CA THR A 36 -11.32 -17.94 -2.05
C THR A 36 -11.36 -17.60 -3.54
N PRO A 37 -12.13 -16.59 -3.96
CA PRO A 37 -12.18 -16.19 -5.34
C PRO A 37 -10.82 -15.75 -5.87
N ILE A 38 -10.47 -16.17 -7.10
CA ILE A 38 -9.15 -15.88 -7.72
C ILE A 38 -8.88 -14.36 -7.81
N ALA A 39 -9.91 -13.52 -7.83
CA ALA A 39 -9.74 -12.07 -7.85
C ALA A 39 -9.13 -11.52 -6.54
N GLU A 40 -9.38 -12.13 -5.38
CA GLU A 40 -8.86 -11.64 -4.09
C GLU A 40 -7.33 -11.61 -4.01
N PRO A 41 -6.58 -12.70 -4.31
CA PRO A 41 -5.13 -12.66 -4.29
C PRO A 41 -4.56 -11.69 -5.34
N ILE A 42 -5.25 -11.48 -6.46
CA ILE A 42 -4.86 -10.51 -7.48
C ILE A 42 -4.99 -9.08 -6.94
N ILE A 43 -6.12 -8.77 -6.30
CA ILE A 43 -6.37 -7.45 -5.69
C ILE A 43 -5.33 -7.14 -4.61
N PHE A 44 -5.05 -8.10 -3.72
CA PHE A 44 -4.03 -7.92 -2.68
C PHE A 44 -2.62 -7.75 -3.27
N SER A 45 -2.29 -8.49 -4.33
CA SER A 45 -0.99 -8.35 -5.00
C SER A 45 -0.82 -6.96 -5.62
N ILE A 46 -1.84 -6.45 -6.31
CA ILE A 46 -1.80 -5.12 -6.92
C ILE A 46 -1.73 -4.04 -5.83
N ALA A 47 -2.50 -4.17 -4.75
CA ALA A 47 -2.45 -3.25 -3.61
C ALA A 47 -1.06 -3.22 -2.95
N GLY A 48 -0.41 -4.38 -2.79
CA GLY A 48 0.96 -4.49 -2.30
C GLY A 48 1.97 -3.79 -3.21
N VAL A 49 1.87 -3.99 -4.53
CA VAL A 49 2.75 -3.34 -5.51
C VAL A 49 2.57 -1.81 -5.50
N LEU A 50 1.32 -1.32 -5.49
CA LEU A 50 1.02 0.11 -5.43
C LEU A 50 1.59 0.75 -4.16
N THR A 51 1.44 0.09 -3.01
CA THR A 51 2.02 0.55 -1.74
C THR A 51 3.55 0.58 -1.81
N GLY A 52 4.17 -0.42 -2.46
CA GLY A 52 5.61 -0.49 -2.68
C GLY A 52 6.15 0.62 -3.57
N ILE A 53 5.43 0.96 -4.65
CA ILE A 53 5.76 2.10 -5.52
C ILE A 53 5.69 3.41 -4.74
N GLY A 54 4.65 3.61 -3.93
CA GLY A 54 4.52 4.78 -3.05
C GLY A 54 5.69 4.92 -2.08
N LEU A 55 6.12 3.81 -1.46
CA LEU A 55 7.29 3.75 -0.60
C LEU A 55 8.59 4.12 -1.33
N TYR A 56 8.80 3.56 -2.52
CA TYR A 56 9.97 3.85 -3.34
C TYR A 56 10.04 5.33 -3.73
N LEU A 57 8.93 5.89 -4.23
CA LEU A 57 8.85 7.30 -4.63
C LEU A 57 9.03 8.25 -3.44
N GLY A 58 8.41 7.93 -2.28
CA GLY A 58 8.58 8.70 -1.05
C GLY A 58 10.04 8.72 -0.57
N ASN A 59 10.74 7.59 -0.66
CA ASN A 59 12.15 7.51 -0.30
C ASN A 59 13.05 8.25 -1.30
N GLN A 60 12.78 8.16 -2.60
CA GLN A 60 13.50 8.90 -3.64
C GLN A 60 13.39 10.42 -3.43
N MET A 61 12.21 10.92 -3.05
CA MET A 61 12.02 12.34 -2.75
C MET A 61 12.93 12.80 -1.59
N ILE A 62 13.13 11.96 -0.57
CA ILE A 62 13.97 12.30 0.56
C ILE A 62 15.45 12.22 0.23
N GLN A 63 15.88 11.21 -0.53
CA GLN A 63 17.28 11.08 -0.93
C GLN A 63 17.72 12.22 -1.85
N ASN A 64 16.85 12.67 -2.74
CA ASN A 64 17.20 13.69 -3.74
C ASN A 64 17.06 15.14 -3.23
N SER A 65 16.15 15.41 -2.30
CA SER A 65 15.83 16.80 -1.91
C SER A 65 15.86 17.07 -0.40
N HIS A 66 16.13 16.05 0.42
CA HIS A 66 15.98 16.10 1.89
C HIS A 66 14.63 16.66 2.36
N ASN A 67 13.62 16.67 1.49
CA ASN A 67 12.31 17.22 1.76
C ASN A 67 11.38 16.13 2.30
N TYR A 68 11.47 15.90 3.60
CA TYR A 68 10.65 14.92 4.32
C TYR A 68 9.15 15.23 4.24
N LEU A 69 8.76 16.50 4.09
CA LEU A 69 7.36 16.89 3.94
C LEU A 69 6.79 16.33 2.62
N ASN A 70 7.50 16.50 1.50
CA ASN A 70 7.08 15.96 0.22
C ASN A 70 7.10 14.42 0.21
N GLY A 71 8.09 13.79 0.86
CA GLY A 71 8.13 12.34 1.00
C GLY A 71 6.93 11.77 1.77
N TYR A 72 6.55 12.43 2.87
CA TYR A 72 5.36 12.09 3.66
C TYR A 72 4.06 12.28 2.85
N LEU A 73 3.92 13.38 2.10
CA LEU A 73 2.74 13.64 1.28
C LEU A 73 2.60 12.61 0.16
N MET A 74 3.70 12.20 -0.47
CA MET A 74 3.71 11.19 -1.53
C MET A 74 3.26 9.82 -1.01
N LEU A 75 3.74 9.43 0.18
CA LEU A 75 3.28 8.23 0.88
C LEU A 75 1.78 8.31 1.20
N GLY A 76 1.30 9.46 1.69
CA GLY A 76 -0.12 9.68 1.97
C GLY A 76 -1.00 9.54 0.74
N GLN A 77 -0.59 10.09 -0.40
CA GLN A 77 -1.31 9.94 -1.67
C GLN A 77 -1.34 8.47 -2.13
N ALA A 78 -0.23 7.75 -1.99
CA ALA A 78 -0.18 6.33 -2.32
C ALA A 78 -1.17 5.51 -1.47
N TRP A 79 -1.29 5.81 -0.18
CA TRP A 79 -2.26 5.15 0.70
C TRP A 79 -3.71 5.39 0.27
N ILE A 80 -4.05 6.63 -0.08
CA ILE A 80 -5.39 6.96 -0.57
C ILE A 80 -5.69 6.19 -1.86
N ALA A 81 -4.75 6.16 -2.80
CA ALA A 81 -4.90 5.42 -4.06
C ALA A 81 -5.10 3.92 -3.82
N VAL A 82 -4.32 3.32 -2.92
CA VAL A 82 -4.44 1.91 -2.54
C VAL A 82 -5.80 1.63 -1.88
N LEU A 83 -6.24 2.47 -0.94
CA LEU A 83 -7.55 2.31 -0.29
C LEU A 83 -8.70 2.38 -1.30
N VAL A 84 -8.69 3.37 -2.19
CA VAL A 84 -9.70 3.51 -3.24
C VAL A 84 -9.70 2.29 -4.16
N PHE A 85 -8.52 1.83 -4.60
CA PHE A 85 -8.40 0.64 -5.44
C PHE A 85 -8.95 -0.61 -4.75
N VAL A 86 -8.57 -0.86 -3.50
CA VAL A 86 -9.04 -2.02 -2.73
C VAL A 86 -10.55 -1.96 -2.55
N ILE A 87 -11.11 -0.83 -2.09
CA ILE A 87 -12.56 -0.69 -1.86
C ILE A 87 -13.35 -0.90 -3.16
N LEU A 88 -12.95 -0.27 -4.26
CA LEU A 88 -13.62 -0.43 -5.55
C LEU A 88 -13.51 -1.87 -6.07
N SER A 89 -12.33 -2.48 -5.95
CA SER A 89 -12.11 -3.84 -6.45
C SER A 89 -12.92 -4.87 -5.65
N PHE A 90 -12.97 -4.73 -4.32
CA PHE A 90 -13.84 -5.58 -3.50
C PHE A 90 -15.32 -5.35 -3.80
N GLY A 91 -15.75 -4.09 -3.95
CA GLY A 91 -17.15 -3.75 -4.26
C GLY A 91 -17.63 -4.20 -5.65
N ILE A 92 -16.72 -4.33 -6.62
CA ILE A 92 -17.06 -4.79 -7.99
C ILE A 92 -16.93 -6.31 -8.09
N PHE A 93 -15.81 -6.88 -7.66
CA PHE A 93 -15.48 -8.28 -7.98
C PHE A 93 -15.99 -9.29 -6.96
N VAL A 94 -16.09 -8.95 -5.68
CA VAL A 94 -16.54 -9.91 -4.66
C VAL A 94 -18.05 -10.21 -4.72
N PRO A 95 -18.97 -9.24 -4.91
CA PRO A 95 -20.40 -9.58 -5.02
C PRO A 95 -20.78 -10.28 -6.33
N MET A 96 -19.94 -10.25 -7.37
CA MET A 96 -20.20 -10.99 -8.62
C MET A 96 -19.84 -12.50 -8.53
N MET A 97 -19.26 -12.95 -7.43
CA MET A 97 -18.79 -14.34 -7.25
C MET A 97 -19.56 -15.12 -6.18
N TRP A 98 -20.69 -14.57 -5.71
CA TRP A 98 -21.72 -15.25 -4.92
C TRP A 98 -22.88 -15.67 -5.83
#